data_AF-A0A540KAP7-F1
#
_entry.id   AF-A0A540KAP7-F1
#
_cell.length_a   1.000
_cell.length_b   1.000
_cell.length_c   1.000
_cell.angle_alpha   90.00
_cell.angle_beta   90.00
_cell.angle_gamma   90.00
#
_symmetry.space_group_name_H-M   'P 1'
#
loop_
_entity.id
_entity.type
_entity.pdbx_description
1 polymer ?
#
loop_
_entity_poly.entity_id
_entity_poly.type
_entity_poly.pdbx_seq_one_letter_code
_entity_poly.pdbx_strand_id
1 'polypeptide(L)'
;MEFVSKLYFSPKQKQLQIFLLLLLLLFLLNPSATPLTFNFSSFQAGIPRANIYVEGDAYTDRFLRLTKGAADNNKTRSAGRATYSQPFLLRQYATGRLADFTTNFTFVIDSQNETNYGNGFAFFIAPNGSILNGRHEHESVSLCSGGV
;
A
#
# COMPACT_ATOMS: atom_id res chain seq x y z
N MET A 1 13.38 67.26 -10.94
CA MET A 1 13.32 66.92 -9.50
C MET A 1 12.61 65.57 -9.40
N GLU A 2 13.35 64.48 -9.25
CA GLU A 2 12.77 63.16 -9.05
C GLU A 2 12.45 62.98 -7.57
N PHE A 3 11.16 62.93 -7.25
CA PHE A 3 10.67 62.49 -5.95
C PHE A 3 10.81 60.96 -5.88
N VAL A 4 12.01 60.47 -5.57
CA VAL A 4 12.19 59.08 -5.18
C VAL A 4 11.71 58.97 -3.73
N SER A 5 10.42 58.68 -3.55
CA SER A 5 9.84 58.43 -2.24
C SER A 5 10.41 57.13 -1.67
N LYS A 6 11.44 57.24 -0.84
CA LYS A 6 11.83 56.15 0.05
C LYS A 6 10.70 55.94 1.05
N LEU A 7 9.90 54.90 0.86
CA LEU A 7 8.85 54.48 1.77
C LEU A 7 9.46 54.17 3.15
N TYR A 8 9.36 55.11 4.09
CA TYR A 8 9.92 55.00 5.43
C TYR A 8 8.91 54.30 6.35
N PHE A 9 9.05 52.99 6.51
CA PHE A 9 8.20 52.19 7.38
C PHE A 9 8.57 52.40 8.86
N SER A 10 7.56 52.57 9.72
CA SER A 10 7.77 52.71 11.17
C SER A 10 8.30 51.41 11.80
N PRO A 11 8.97 51.47 12.97
CA PRO A 11 9.49 50.27 13.64
C PRO A 11 8.40 49.22 13.90
N LYS A 12 7.17 49.65 14.26
CA LYS A 12 6.04 48.74 14.48
C LYS A 12 5.56 48.07 13.19
N GLN A 13 5.60 48.78 12.07
CA GLN A 13 5.18 48.26 10.77
C GLN A 13 6.21 47.26 10.22
N LYS A 14 7.50 47.50 10.44
CA LYS A 14 8.57 46.54 10.14
C LYS A 14 8.44 45.27 10.98
N GLN A 15 8.14 45.40 12.28
CA GLN A 15 7.91 44.23 13.16
C GLN A 15 6.71 43.40 12.72
N LEU A 16 5.60 44.04 12.34
CA LEU A 16 4.42 43.35 11.81
C LEU A 16 4.73 42.62 10.50
N GLN A 17 5.48 43.25 9.59
CA GLN A 17 5.93 42.63 8.34
C GLN A 17 6.83 41.41 8.60
N ILE A 18 7.78 41.51 9.52
CA ILE A 18 8.65 40.38 9.91
C ILE A 18 7.83 39.25 10.50
N PHE A 19 6.89 39.55 11.40
CA PHE A 19 5.99 38.55 11.99
C PHE A 19 5.14 37.83 10.94
N LEU A 20 4.54 38.57 10.00
CA LEU A 20 3.79 38.00 8.88
C LEU A 20 4.67 37.14 7.97
N LEU A 21 5.91 37.56 7.71
CA LEU A 21 6.87 36.81 6.90
C LEU A 21 7.27 35.48 7.58
N LEU A 22 7.50 35.51 8.90
CA LEU A 22 7.78 34.31 9.69
C LEU A 22 6.60 33.35 9.72
N LEU A 23 5.37 33.87 9.86
CA LEU A 23 4.16 33.07 9.79
C LEU A 23 4.01 32.39 8.42
N LEU A 24 4.25 33.12 7.33
CA LEU A 24 4.23 32.58 5.97
C LEU A 24 5.28 31.48 5.78
N LEU A 25 6.50 31.68 6.31
CA LEU A 25 7.58 30.70 6.24
C LEU A 25 7.23 29.42 7.02
N LEU A 26 6.59 29.54 8.19
CA LEU A 26 6.09 28.41 8.97
C LEU A 26 5.04 27.60 8.20
N PHE A 27 4.15 28.27 7.45
CA PHE A 27 3.17 27.57 6.59
C PHE A 27 3.84 26.80 5.45
N LEU A 28 4.91 27.33 4.85
CA LEU A 28 5.69 26.68 3.80
C LEU A 28 6.52 25.49 4.31
N LEU A 29 6.82 25.45 5.60
CA LEU A 29 7.62 24.40 6.24
C LEU A 29 6.80 23.17 6.64
N ASN A 30 5.49 23.10 6.38
CA ASN A 30 4.71 21.92 6.69
C ASN A 30 5.03 20.78 5.72
N PRO A 31 5.75 19.71 6.14
CA PRO A 31 5.85 18.51 5.32
C PRO A 31 4.52 17.76 5.43
N SER A 32 3.51 18.20 4.67
CA SER A 32 2.25 17.47 4.53
C SER A 32 2.52 16.23 3.67
N ALA A 33 2.39 15.04 4.27
CA ALA A 33 2.37 13.78 3.54
C ALA A 33 0.92 13.38 3.32
N THR A 34 0.52 13.19 2.07
CA THR A 34 -0.78 12.58 1.75
C THR A 34 -0.68 11.07 1.97
N PRO A 35 -1.42 10.48 2.93
CA PRO A 35 -1.39 9.04 3.16
C PRO A 35 -2.02 8.29 1.98
N LEU A 36 -1.52 7.09 1.70
CA LEU A 36 -2.16 6.15 0.79
C LEU A 36 -3.19 5.33 1.57
N THR A 37 -4.48 5.49 1.22
CA THR A 37 -5.58 4.77 1.86
C THR A 37 -6.41 4.03 0.82
N PHE A 38 -6.71 2.76 1.07
CA PHE A 38 -7.61 1.96 0.26
C PHE A 38 -8.46 1.03 1.14
N ASN A 39 -9.65 0.68 0.65
CA ASN A 39 -10.57 -0.23 1.33
C ASN A 39 -11.31 -1.08 0.29
N PHE A 40 -11.38 -2.38 0.53
CA PHE A 40 -12.09 -3.33 -0.30
C PHE A 40 -13.09 -4.14 0.55
N SER A 41 -14.38 -3.85 0.39
CA SER A 41 -15.46 -4.56 1.08
C SER A 41 -16.02 -5.77 0.31
N SER A 42 -15.72 -5.88 -0.99
CA SER A 42 -16.18 -6.95 -1.89
C SER A 42 -15.27 -7.06 -3.10
N PHE A 43 -15.31 -8.16 -3.85
CA PHE A 43 -14.52 -8.35 -5.07
C PHE A 43 -15.42 -8.78 -6.23
N GLN A 44 -15.35 -8.11 -7.38
CA GLN A 44 -16.20 -8.47 -8.52
C GLN A 44 -15.60 -9.65 -9.29
N ALA A 45 -16.45 -10.59 -9.72
CA ALA A 45 -16.02 -11.76 -10.46
C ALA A 45 -15.45 -11.37 -11.84
N GLY A 46 -14.29 -11.91 -12.19
CA GLY A 46 -13.68 -11.75 -13.52
C GLY A 46 -13.18 -10.34 -13.87
N ILE A 47 -13.36 -9.36 -12.98
CA ILE A 47 -12.88 -8.00 -13.15
C ILE A 47 -11.94 -7.70 -11.99
N PRO A 48 -10.60 -7.80 -12.19
CA PRO A 48 -9.66 -7.23 -11.25
C PRO A 48 -10.05 -5.76 -11.06
N ARG A 49 -10.28 -5.31 -9.82
CA ARG A 49 -10.40 -3.87 -9.58
C ARG A 49 -9.16 -3.22 -10.17
N ALA A 50 -9.30 -2.02 -10.74
CA ALA A 50 -8.21 -1.29 -11.40
C ALA A 50 -6.91 -1.23 -10.59
N ASN A 51 -7.00 -1.41 -9.27
CA ASN A 51 -5.88 -1.31 -8.35
C ASN A 51 -5.44 -2.62 -7.68
N ILE A 52 -5.91 -3.81 -8.12
CA ILE A 52 -5.43 -5.10 -7.60
C ILE A 52 -4.93 -5.97 -8.74
N TYR A 53 -3.68 -6.39 -8.65
CA TYR A 53 -3.08 -7.39 -9.53
C TYR A 53 -3.12 -8.76 -8.87
N VAL A 54 -3.53 -9.79 -9.61
CA VAL A 54 -3.62 -11.18 -9.13
C VAL A 54 -2.64 -12.07 -9.91
N GLU A 55 -2.01 -13.00 -9.21
CA GLU A 55 -1.00 -13.92 -9.77
C GLU A 55 -1.19 -15.35 -9.24
N GLY A 56 -0.68 -16.31 -10.00
CA GLY A 56 -0.80 -17.73 -9.68
C GLY A 56 -2.25 -18.20 -9.76
N ASP A 57 -2.69 -18.95 -8.76
CA ASP A 57 -4.05 -19.46 -8.66
C ASP A 57 -5.04 -18.45 -8.06
N ALA A 58 -4.63 -17.21 -7.78
CA ALA A 58 -5.51 -16.22 -7.18
C ALA A 58 -6.56 -15.70 -8.17
N TYR A 59 -7.79 -15.52 -7.69
CA TYR A 59 -8.90 -14.98 -8.47
C TYR A 59 -9.91 -14.25 -7.60
N THR A 60 -10.84 -13.53 -8.23
CA THR A 60 -11.92 -12.82 -7.55
C THR A 60 -13.29 -13.43 -7.86
N ASP A 61 -14.09 -13.66 -6.83
CA ASP A 61 -15.49 -14.08 -6.92
C ASP A 61 -16.24 -13.72 -5.63
N ARG A 62 -16.77 -12.48 -5.55
CA ARG A 62 -17.29 -11.81 -4.33
C ARG A 62 -16.25 -11.60 -3.22
N PHE A 63 -15.28 -12.50 -3.13
CA PHE A 63 -14.11 -12.52 -2.27
C PHE A 63 -12.84 -12.54 -3.10
N LEU A 64 -11.74 -12.12 -2.50
CA LEU A 64 -10.40 -12.39 -3.05
C LEU A 64 -9.98 -13.78 -2.60
N ARG A 65 -9.84 -14.69 -3.56
CA ARG A 65 -9.36 -16.04 -3.32
C ARG A 65 -7.90 -16.14 -3.71
N LEU A 66 -7.08 -16.63 -2.80
CA LEU A 66 -5.64 -16.76 -2.99
C LEU A 66 -5.22 -18.18 -3.39
N THR A 67 -6.14 -19.13 -3.29
CA THR A 67 -5.96 -20.54 -3.67
C THR A 67 -7.17 -21.01 -4.46
N LYS A 68 -6.99 -22.14 -5.15
CA LYS A 68 -8.04 -22.86 -5.87
C LYS A 68 -9.23 -23.17 -4.96
N GLY A 69 -10.43 -23.05 -5.52
CA GLY A 69 -11.69 -23.26 -4.83
C GLY A 69 -12.19 -24.71 -4.86
N ALA A 70 -13.36 -24.92 -4.27
CA ALA A 70 -13.99 -26.23 -4.17
C ALA A 70 -14.33 -26.87 -5.53
N ALA A 71 -14.63 -26.04 -6.54
CA ALA A 71 -14.99 -26.46 -7.88
C ALA A 71 -13.79 -26.85 -8.75
N ASP A 72 -12.56 -26.62 -8.29
CA ASP A 72 -11.36 -26.93 -9.06
C ASP A 72 -10.98 -28.40 -8.96
N ASN A 73 -10.71 -29.01 -10.12
CA ASN A 73 -10.50 -30.44 -10.30
C ASN A 73 -9.27 -30.98 -9.53
N ASN A 74 -8.29 -30.12 -9.27
CA ASN A 74 -7.05 -30.46 -8.55
C ASN A 74 -6.63 -29.31 -7.62
N LYS A 75 -6.93 -29.49 -6.33
CA LYS A 75 -6.67 -28.52 -5.24
C LYS A 75 -5.24 -28.60 -4.67
N THR A 76 -4.48 -29.62 -5.09
CA THR A 76 -3.10 -29.80 -4.64
C THR A 76 -2.18 -28.69 -5.14
N ARG A 77 -1.20 -28.32 -4.32
CA ARG A 77 -0.13 -27.36 -4.64
C ARG A 77 -0.64 -26.02 -5.15
N SER A 78 -1.68 -25.48 -4.50
CA SER A 78 -2.26 -24.20 -4.89
C SER A 78 -1.59 -23.02 -4.21
N ALA A 79 -1.15 -22.03 -5.00
CA ALA A 79 -0.55 -20.80 -4.51
C ALA A 79 -0.93 -19.61 -5.39
N GLY A 80 -1.32 -18.51 -4.76
CA GLY A 80 -1.69 -17.28 -5.45
C GLY A 80 -1.40 -16.05 -4.62
N ARG A 81 -1.31 -14.91 -5.30
CA ARG A 81 -0.93 -13.63 -4.73
C ARG A 81 -1.84 -12.52 -5.25
N ALA A 82 -2.11 -11.55 -4.39
CA ALA A 82 -2.79 -10.32 -4.77
C ALA A 82 -1.99 -9.12 -4.27
N THR A 83 -1.79 -8.14 -5.15
CA THR A 83 -0.96 -6.97 -4.89
C THR A 83 -1.72 -5.70 -5.23
N TYR A 84 -1.67 -4.70 -4.34
CA TYR A 84 -2.22 -3.38 -4.63
C TYR A 84 -1.31 -2.65 -5.64
N SER A 85 -1.88 -2.12 -6.71
CA SER A 85 -1.09 -1.66 -7.87
C SER A 85 -0.37 -0.33 -7.66
N GLN A 86 -0.87 0.51 -6.75
CA GLN A 86 -0.28 1.82 -6.51
C GLN A 86 0.90 1.68 -5.55
N PRO A 87 2.14 1.98 -5.99
CA PRO A 87 3.29 1.92 -5.12
C PRO A 87 3.22 3.02 -4.06
N PHE A 88 3.87 2.78 -2.91
CA PHE A 88 4.07 3.80 -1.88
C PHE A 88 5.51 3.79 -1.38
N LEU A 89 5.96 4.94 -0.86
CA LEU A 89 7.33 5.14 -0.42
C LEU A 89 7.48 4.72 1.05
N LEU A 90 8.19 3.64 1.33
CA LEU A 90 8.48 3.19 2.69
C LEU A 90 9.48 4.06 3.44
N ARG A 91 10.42 4.66 2.71
CA ARG A 91 11.49 5.49 3.27
C ARG A 91 11.80 6.66 2.36
N GLN A 92 11.73 7.86 2.91
CA GLN A 92 12.18 9.06 2.25
C GLN A 92 13.68 9.27 2.49
N TYR A 93 14.50 9.08 1.46
CA TYR A 93 15.96 9.17 1.58
C TYR A 93 16.44 10.55 2.05
N ALA A 94 15.85 11.63 1.56
CA ALA A 94 16.28 13.00 1.87
C ALA A 94 16.12 13.39 3.35
N THR A 95 15.11 12.83 4.03
CA THR A 95 14.75 13.17 5.41
C THR A 95 14.99 12.03 6.39
N GLY A 96 15.25 10.82 5.89
CA GLY A 96 15.32 9.60 6.69
C GLY A 96 13.97 9.12 7.24
N ARG A 97 12.86 9.80 6.93
CA ARG A 97 11.53 9.45 7.47
C ARG A 97 11.06 8.11 6.91
N LEU A 98 10.50 7.28 7.79
CA LEU A 98 9.86 6.02 7.44
C LEU A 98 8.35 6.19 7.36
N ALA A 99 7.70 5.36 6.55
CA ALA A 99 6.25 5.29 6.50
C ALA A 99 5.72 4.37 7.61
N ASP A 100 4.68 4.83 8.27
CA ASP A 100 3.84 4.00 9.13
C ASP A 100 2.65 3.48 8.32
N PHE A 101 2.17 2.28 8.65
CA PHE A 101 1.01 1.70 7.99
C PHE A 101 0.12 0.98 8.99
N THR A 102 -1.18 1.00 8.71
CA THR A 102 -2.20 0.24 9.42
C THR A 102 -2.96 -0.56 8.39
N THR A 103 -3.07 -1.87 8.61
CA THR A 103 -3.83 -2.77 7.75
C THR A 103 -4.85 -3.55 8.57
N ASN A 104 -6.02 -3.76 7.99
CA ASN A 104 -7.05 -4.61 8.54
C ASN A 104 -7.60 -5.47 7.40
N PHE A 105 -7.70 -6.78 7.65
CA PHE A 105 -8.27 -7.72 6.72
C PHE A 105 -9.13 -8.72 7.48
N THR A 106 -10.22 -9.14 6.85
CA THR A 106 -11.03 -10.27 7.29
C THR A 106 -10.76 -11.42 6.33
N PHE A 107 -10.61 -12.62 6.88
CA PHE A 107 -10.28 -13.80 6.09
C PHE A 107 -11.00 -15.03 6.64
N VAL A 108 -11.20 -16.01 5.75
CA VAL A 108 -11.76 -17.32 6.09
C VAL A 108 -10.82 -18.37 5.51
N ILE A 109 -10.42 -19.32 6.34
CA ILE A 109 -9.75 -20.55 5.92
C ILE A 109 -10.76 -21.66 6.14
N ASP A 110 -11.14 -22.34 5.07
CA ASP A 110 -12.10 -23.43 5.08
C ASP A 110 -11.46 -24.67 4.48
N SER A 111 -11.21 -25.68 5.33
CA SER A 111 -10.64 -26.97 4.93
C SER A 111 -11.67 -27.93 4.34
N GLN A 112 -12.96 -27.58 4.27
CA GLN A 112 -14.01 -28.45 3.74
C GLN A 112 -14.06 -29.84 4.41
N ASN A 113 -13.85 -29.89 5.73
CA ASN A 113 -13.76 -31.11 6.54
C ASN A 113 -12.55 -32.02 6.23
N GLU A 114 -11.59 -31.56 5.43
CA GLU A 114 -10.33 -32.28 5.25
C GLU A 114 -9.56 -32.32 6.57
N THR A 115 -8.99 -33.49 6.88
CA THR A 115 -8.16 -33.71 8.08
C THR A 115 -6.70 -33.34 7.85
N ASN A 116 -6.27 -33.29 6.60
CA ASN A 116 -4.96 -32.80 6.18
C ASN A 116 -5.14 -31.43 5.52
N TYR A 117 -4.89 -30.37 6.29
CA TYR A 117 -5.05 -28.98 5.86
C TYR A 117 -3.84 -28.16 6.32
N GLY A 118 -3.41 -27.17 5.54
CA GLY A 118 -2.17 -26.47 5.86
C GLY A 118 -1.81 -25.27 4.98
N ASN A 119 -0.59 -24.78 5.25
CA ASN A 119 0.15 -23.62 4.71
C ASN A 119 -0.23 -22.24 5.26
N GLY A 120 -1.45 -21.76 5.03
CA GLY A 120 -1.92 -20.50 5.60
C GLY A 120 -1.87 -19.26 4.69
N PHE A 121 -1.86 -18.08 5.31
CA PHE A 121 -2.01 -16.76 4.68
C PHE A 121 -1.03 -15.76 5.31
N ALA A 122 -0.57 -14.79 4.52
CA ALA A 122 0.22 -13.69 5.06
C ALA A 122 0.03 -12.38 4.30
N PHE A 123 0.22 -11.29 5.04
CA PHE A 123 0.39 -9.94 4.50
C PHE A 123 1.88 -9.67 4.27
N PHE A 124 2.22 -8.99 3.19
CA PHE A 124 3.60 -8.68 2.84
C PHE A 124 3.74 -7.30 2.22
N ILE A 125 4.96 -6.79 2.24
CA ILE A 125 5.38 -5.60 1.51
C ILE A 125 6.59 -6.01 0.67
N ALA A 126 6.56 -5.73 -0.62
CA ALA A 126 7.61 -6.11 -1.57
C ALA A 126 7.96 -4.95 -2.50
N PRO A 127 9.15 -4.97 -3.12
CA PRO A 127 9.51 -4.02 -4.17
C PRO A 127 8.45 -4.01 -5.28
N ASN A 128 8.22 -2.83 -5.84
CA ASN A 128 7.31 -2.68 -6.97
C ASN A 128 7.80 -3.54 -8.15
N GLY A 129 6.89 -4.28 -8.78
CA GLY A 129 7.23 -5.23 -9.84
C GLY A 129 7.84 -6.55 -9.37
N SER A 130 7.87 -6.84 -8.06
CA SER A 130 8.13 -8.21 -7.61
C SER A 130 7.14 -9.16 -8.27
N ILE A 131 7.57 -10.38 -8.60
CA ILE A 131 6.75 -11.41 -9.27
C ILE A 131 6.62 -12.64 -8.36
N LEU A 132 5.52 -13.38 -8.50
CA LEU A 132 5.39 -14.69 -7.86
C LEU A 132 6.28 -15.69 -8.62
N ASN A 133 7.46 -16.00 -8.07
CA ASN A 133 8.34 -17.00 -8.68
C ASN A 133 7.71 -18.40 -8.56
N GLY A 134 7.64 -19.12 -9.68
CA GLY A 134 7.07 -20.44 -9.76
C GLY A 134 7.82 -21.48 -8.90
N ARG A 135 7.03 -22.33 -8.25
CA ARG A 135 7.35 -23.59 -7.52
C ARG A 135 8.80 -24.07 -7.63
N HIS A 136 9.69 -23.51 -6.83
CA HIS A 136 10.85 -24.25 -6.34
C HIS A 136 10.78 -24.23 -4.82
N GLU A 137 10.54 -25.42 -4.28
CA GLU A 137 10.84 -25.73 -2.89
C GLU A 137 12.30 -25.38 -2.64
N HIS A 138 12.53 -24.69 -1.54
CA HIS A 138 13.80 -24.23 -1.00
C HIS A 138 14.32 -22.86 -1.51
N GLU A 139 14.22 -21.91 -0.56
CA GLU A 139 15.06 -20.73 -0.38
C GLU A 139 14.78 -19.49 -1.25
N SER A 140 13.70 -18.77 -0.91
CA SER A 140 13.72 -17.33 -0.58
C SER A 140 12.30 -16.84 -0.27
N VAL A 141 12.18 -15.94 0.71
CA VAL A 141 10.93 -15.44 1.31
C VAL A 141 9.90 -15.01 0.24
N SER A 142 8.95 -15.91 -0.05
CA SER A 142 7.70 -15.63 -0.73
C SER A 142 6.61 -16.46 -0.06
N LEU A 143 5.58 -15.75 0.41
CA LEU A 143 4.51 -16.31 1.21
C LEU A 143 3.54 -17.05 0.28
N CYS A 144 3.77 -18.36 0.17
CA CYS A 144 2.85 -19.29 -0.44
C CYS A 144 1.74 -19.60 0.58
N SER A 145 0.48 -19.38 0.20
CA SER A 145 -0.51 -20.40 0.61
C SER A 145 -0.19 -21.62 -0.25
N GLY A 146 -0.20 -22.80 0.35
CA GLY A 146 -0.05 -24.07 -0.34
C GLY A 146 -1.25 -24.92 0.03
N GLY A 147 -1.93 -25.50 -0.93
CA GLY A 147 -2.70 -26.70 -0.66
C GLY A 147 -1.76 -27.90 -0.74
N VAL A 148 -1.92 -28.88 0.13
CA VAL A 148 -1.36 -30.23 -0.12
C VAL A 148 -2.03 -30.78 -1.37
#